data_AF-A0A7V0U441-F1
#
_entry.id   AF-A0A7V0U441-F1
#
_cell.length_a   1.000
_cell.length_b   1.000
_cell.length_c   1.000
_cell.angle_alpha   90.00
_cell.angle_beta   90.00
_cell.angle_gamma   90.00
#
_symmetry.space_group_name_H-M   'P 1'
#
loop_
_entity.id
_entity.type
_entity.pdbx_description
1 polymer ?
#
loop_
_entity_poly.entity_id
_entity_poly.type
_entity_poly.pdbx_seq_one_letter_code
_entity_poly.pdbx_strand_id
1 'polypeptide(L)'
;YYSGKLVIIDHGLEIFSLYMHLDEISCRPGETVQGGQIVGRSGNSGRVTGPHLHWGVKIAGSFIDPLRFSEESKYLNLLPWQEAGGG
;
A
#
# COMPACT_ATOMS: atom_id res chain seq x y z
N TYR A 1 -11.54 1.94 -15.17
CA TYR A 1 -11.80 0.80 -16.09
C TYR A 1 -10.89 -0.39 -15.78
N TYR A 2 -9.57 -0.23 -15.65
CA TYR A 2 -8.67 -1.34 -15.31
C TYR A 2 -8.65 -1.71 -13.83
N SER A 3 -8.29 -0.77 -12.95
CA SER A 3 -8.09 -1.00 -11.51
C SER A 3 -9.36 -1.23 -10.69
N GLY A 4 -10.55 -0.95 -11.23
CA GLY A 4 -11.78 -0.95 -10.44
C GLY A 4 -11.78 0.12 -9.36
N LYS A 5 -12.37 -0.19 -8.21
CA LYS A 5 -12.24 0.62 -6.99
C LYS A 5 -10.82 0.49 -6.46
N LEU A 6 -10.20 1.64 -6.20
CA LEU A 6 -8.78 1.76 -5.89
C LEU A 6 -8.62 2.64 -4.64
N VAL A 7 -7.81 2.16 -3.70
CA VAL A 7 -7.26 2.97 -2.61
C VAL A 7 -5.76 3.10 -2.83
N ILE A 8 -5.25 4.33 -2.71
CA ILE A 8 -3.82 4.61 -2.67
C ILE A 8 -3.52 5.21 -1.30
N ILE A 9 -2.55 4.64 -0.60
CA ILE A 9 -2.01 5.21 0.64
C ILE A 9 -0.64 5.79 0.31
N ASP A 10 -0.47 7.08 0.64
CA ASP A 10 0.82 7.76 0.64
C ASP A 10 1.46 7.57 2.03
N HIS A 11 2.62 6.93 2.07
CA HIS A 11 3.39 6.69 3.30
C HIS A 11 4.46 7.76 3.53
N GLY A 12 4.49 8.81 2.70
CA GLY A 12 5.58 9.78 2.63
C GLY A 12 6.75 9.30 1.79
N LEU A 13 7.70 10.21 1.52
CA LEU A 13 8.97 9.90 0.82
C LEU A 13 8.79 9.20 -0.54
N GLU A 14 7.72 9.55 -1.27
CA GLU A 14 7.35 8.93 -2.56
C GLU A 14 7.07 7.42 -2.50
N ILE A 15 6.67 6.92 -1.31
CA ILE A 15 6.29 5.52 -1.09
C ILE A 15 4.76 5.43 -1.09
N PHE A 16 4.22 4.62 -1.99
CA PHE A 16 2.78 4.43 -2.12
C PHE A 16 2.42 2.94 -2.08
N SER A 17 1.35 2.59 -1.35
CA SER A 17 0.68 1.30 -1.53
C SER A 17 -0.64 1.46 -2.26
N LEU A 18 -0.96 0.53 -3.14
CA LEU A 18 -2.13 0.54 -4.00
C LEU A 18 -2.95 -0.73 -3.76
N TYR A 19 -4.26 -0.57 -3.55
CA TYR A 19 -5.21 -1.66 -3.34
C TYR A 19 -6.31 -1.58 -4.39
N MET A 20 -6.31 -2.50 -5.34
CA MET A 20 -7.18 -2.51 -6.52
C MET A 20 -8.23 -3.61 -6.47
N HIS A 21 -9.18 -3.52 -7.39
CA HIS A 21 -10.28 -4.46 -7.60
C HIS A 21 -11.23 -4.58 -6.42
N LEU A 22 -11.31 -3.56 -5.57
CA LEU A 22 -12.09 -3.61 -4.34
C LEU A 22 -13.60 -3.68 -4.63
N ASP A 23 -14.35 -4.34 -3.76
CA ASP A 23 -15.82 -4.28 -3.76
C ASP A 23 -16.32 -3.10 -2.93
N GLU A 24 -15.53 -2.66 -1.94
CA GLU A 24 -15.89 -1.62 -0.99
C GLU A 24 -14.66 -0.81 -0.60
N ILE A 25 -14.83 0.50 -0.44
CA ILE A 25 -13.82 1.42 0.08
C ILE A 25 -14.33 1.90 1.44
N SER A 26 -13.50 1.76 2.47
CA SER A 26 -13.86 2.06 3.86
C SER A 26 -13.13 3.31 4.41
N CYS A 27 -12.39 4.02 3.57
CA CYS A 27 -11.70 5.27 3.88
C CYS A 27 -12.07 6.38 2.90
N ARG A 28 -11.61 7.61 3.16
CA ARG A 28 -11.85 8.78 2.30
C ARG A 28 -10.54 9.44 1.84
N PRO A 29 -10.52 10.10 0.68
CA PRO A 29 -9.37 10.90 0.28
C PRO A 29 -9.01 11.95 1.34
N GLY A 30 -7.72 12.04 1.68
CA GLY A 30 -7.20 12.94 2.72
C GLY A 30 -7.35 12.42 4.16
N GLU A 31 -7.94 11.25 4.37
CA GLU A 31 -7.99 10.61 5.68
C GLU A 31 -6.62 10.03 6.07
N THR A 32 -6.16 10.35 7.28
CA THR A 32 -4.99 9.69 7.87
C THR A 32 -5.38 8.29 8.34
N VAL A 33 -4.67 7.27 7.86
CA VAL A 33 -4.90 5.87 8.22
C VAL A 33 -3.72 5.30 9.00
N GLN A 34 -3.99 4.38 9.93
CA GLN A 34 -2.95 3.71 10.72
C GLN A 34 -2.61 2.33 10.14
N GLY A 35 -1.41 1.83 10.46
CA GLY A 35 -1.03 0.46 10.14
C GLY A 35 -2.04 -0.54 10.72
N GLY A 36 -2.57 -1.44 9.88
CA GLY A 36 -3.59 -2.42 10.26
C GLY A 36 -5.04 -1.93 10.19
N GLN A 37 -5.29 -0.65 9.90
CA GLN A 37 -6.64 -0.13 9.67
C GLN A 37 -7.24 -0.72 8.39
N ILE A 38 -8.52 -1.09 8.44
CA ILE A 38 -9.27 -1.56 7.26
C ILE A 38 -9.56 -0.36 6.36
N VAL A 39 -9.09 -0.44 5.11
CA VAL A 39 -9.31 0.59 4.07
C VAL A 39 -10.26 0.16 2.97
N GLY A 40 -10.65 -1.12 2.94
CA GLY A 40 -11.61 -1.65 1.99
C GLY A 40 -11.69 -3.17 2.01
N ARG A 41 -12.56 -3.71 1.15
CA ARG A 41 -12.78 -5.15 0.97
C ARG A 41 -12.38 -5.55 -0.45
N SER A 42 -11.58 -6.61 -0.59
CA SER A 42 -11.24 -7.19 -1.89
C SER A 42 -12.50 -7.63 -2.64
N GLY A 43 -12.40 -7.66 -3.97
CA GLY A 43 -13.60 -7.76 -4.78
C GLY A 43 -13.32 -8.12 -6.23
N ASN A 44 -14.29 -7.80 -7.08
CA ASN A 44 -14.27 -8.13 -8.49
C ASN A 44 -14.57 -6.91 -9.38
N SER A 45 -14.14 -5.71 -8.97
CA SER A 45 -14.38 -4.49 -9.74
C SER A 45 -13.24 -4.18 -10.74
N GLY A 46 -13.59 -3.54 -11.86
CA GLY A 46 -12.63 -3.22 -12.92
C GLY A 46 -12.48 -4.37 -13.92
N ARG A 47 -11.26 -4.52 -14.48
CA ARG A 47 -10.96 -5.55 -15.47
C ARG A 47 -10.30 -6.76 -14.79
N VAL A 48 -11.12 -7.71 -14.37
CA VAL A 48 -10.71 -8.90 -13.62
C VAL A 48 -11.48 -10.14 -14.10
N THR A 49 -10.89 -11.33 -13.93
CA THR A 49 -11.52 -12.61 -14.30
C THR A 49 -12.22 -13.29 -13.12
N GLY A 50 -11.95 -12.85 -11.90
CA GLY A 50 -12.57 -13.35 -10.68
C GLY A 50 -12.11 -12.55 -9.45
N PRO A 51 -12.77 -12.73 -8.29
CA PRO A 51 -12.52 -11.92 -7.11
C PRO A 51 -11.09 -12.12 -6.58
N HIS A 52 -10.33 -11.04 -6.45
CA HIS A 52 -9.00 -11.05 -5.83
C HIS A 52 -8.60 -9.64 -5.40
N LEU A 53 -7.55 -9.56 -4.58
CA LEU A 53 -6.86 -8.31 -4.30
C LEU A 53 -5.67 -8.17 -5.23
N HIS A 54 -5.59 -7.06 -5.96
CA HIS A 54 -4.32 -6.63 -6.56
C HIS A 54 -3.69 -5.60 -5.63
N TRP A 55 -2.55 -5.95 -5.05
CA TRP A 55 -1.79 -5.10 -4.15
C TRP A 55 -0.44 -4.75 -4.78
N GLY A 56 -0.13 -3.47 -4.85
CA GLY A 56 1.12 -2.96 -5.41
C GLY A 56 1.80 -1.97 -4.47
N VAL A 57 3.12 -1.89 -4.58
CA VAL A 57 3.92 -0.86 -3.93
C VAL A 57 4.71 -0.10 -4.99
N LYS A 58 4.77 1.22 -4.84
CA LYS A 58 5.49 2.11 -5.73
C LYS A 58 6.45 2.98 -4.91
N ILE A 59 7.70 3.05 -5.32
CA ILE A 59 8.74 3.89 -4.71
C ILE A 59 9.37 4.73 -5.81
N ALA A 60 9.45 6.04 -5.61
CA ALA A 60 10.11 6.96 -6.53
C ALA A 60 9.69 6.76 -8.00
N GLY A 61 8.38 6.64 -8.24
CA GLY A 61 7.87 6.47 -9.60
C GLY A 61 7.80 5.02 -10.11
N SER A 62 8.43 4.05 -9.45
CA SER A 62 8.58 2.68 -9.96
C SER A 62 7.84 1.64 -9.12
N PHE A 63 7.16 0.69 -9.78
CA PHE A 63 6.60 -0.47 -9.10
C PHE A 63 7.73 -1.42 -8.66
N ILE A 64 7.63 -1.91 -7.44
CA ILE A 64 8.57 -2.84 -6.84
C ILE A 64 7.82 -4.11 -6.38
N ASP A 65 8.56 -5.16 -6.07
CA ASP A 65 7.97 -6.37 -5.45
C ASP A 65 7.41 -6.02 -4.06
N PRO A 66 6.07 -6.07 -3.88
CA PRO A 66 5.45 -5.66 -2.63
C PRO A 66 5.72 -6.63 -1.48
N LEU A 67 5.95 -7.92 -1.76
CA LEU A 67 6.23 -8.92 -0.73
C LEU A 67 7.61 -8.69 -0.14
N ARG A 68 8.60 -8.52 -1.01
CA ARG A 68 9.97 -8.22 -0.60
C ARG A 68 10.05 -6.93 0.23
N PHE A 69 9.38 -5.88 -0.22
CA PHE A 69 9.33 -4.62 0.53
C PHE A 69 8.63 -4.75 1.88
N SER A 70 7.53 -5.50 1.96
CA SER A 70 6.84 -5.75 3.23
C SER A 70 7.69 -6.53 4.21
N GLU A 71 8.54 -7.45 3.75
CA GLU A 71 9.50 -8.15 4.62
C GLU A 71 10.59 -7.20 5.11
N GLU A 72 11.27 -6.50 4.20
CA GLU A 72 12.37 -5.58 4.51
C GLU A 72 11.93 -4.40 5.40
N SER A 73 10.75 -3.82 5.15
CA SER A 73 10.20 -2.72 5.95
C SER A 73 9.86 -3.12 7.39
N LYS A 74 9.49 -4.38 7.64
CA LYS A 74 9.33 -4.88 9.02
C LYS A 74 10.65 -4.83 9.77
N TYR A 75 11.76 -5.17 9.12
CA TYR A 75 13.07 -5.08 9.75
C TYR A 75 13.47 -3.63 10.02
N LEU A 76 13.18 -2.70 9.11
CA LEU A 76 13.42 -1.26 9.35
C LEU A 76 12.62 -0.72 10.54
N ASN A 77 11.39 -1.21 10.76
CA ASN A 77 10.58 -0.87 11.93
C ASN A 77 11.02 -1.57 13.23
N LEU A 78 11.88 -2.59 13.13
CA LEU A 78 12.41 -3.34 14.28
C LEU A 78 13.83 -2.93 14.66
N LEU A 79 14.53 -2.19 13.79
CA LEU A 79 15.82 -1.62 14.14
C LEU A 79 15.60 -0.47 15.12
N PRO A 80 16.20 -0.50 16.32
CA PRO A 80 16.40 0.73 17.08
C PRO A 80 17.17 1.68 16.16
N TRP A 81 16.73 2.93 16.05
CA TRP A 81 17.53 3.98 15.41
C TRP A 81 18.81 4.19 16.23
N GLN A 82 19.80 3.32 16.06
CA GLN A 82 21.16 3.55 16.52
C GLN A 82 21.89 4.30 15.42
N GLU A 83 22.02 5.61 15.64
CA GLU A 83 23.04 6.49 15.07
C GLU A 83 23.23 6.45 13.55
N ALA A 84 22.46 7.30 12.85
CA ALA A 84 22.95 7.94 11.65
C ALA A 84 23.26 9.41 11.97
N GLY A 85 24.49 9.67 12.41
CA GLY A 85 25.13 10.99 12.29
C GLY A 85 25.72 11.58 13.57
N GLY A 86 26.98 11.25 13.85
CA GLY A 86 27.90 12.24 14.38
C GLY A 86 28.34 13.19 13.27
N GLY A 87 28.45 14.49 13.59
CA GLY A 87 28.87 15.58 12.71
C GLY A 87 28.29 16.91 13.14
#